data_AF-A0A914MIT2-F1
#
_entry.id   AF-A0A914MIT2-F1
#
_cell.length_a   1.000
_cell.length_b   1.000
_cell.length_c   1.000
_cell.angle_alpha   90.00
_cell.angle_beta   90.00
_cell.angle_gamma   90.00
#
_symmetry.space_group_name_H-M   'P 1'
#
loop_
_entity.id
_entity.type
_entity.pdbx_description
1 polymer ?
#
loop_
_entity_poly.entity_id
_entity_poly.type
_entity_poly.pdbx_seq_one_letter_code
_entity_poly.pdbx_strand_id
1 'polypeptide(L)'
;QSPKAGALRNILYAFRFHNKSVEYCQGLNRIGAIGLLYLEESEAFWFLVASVEHLQPLNYYSSNLVGAVIDQRVLLDLVQDKMPALHAHLQKLEVNLSLFTLSWFLTVFVDVLSHTVYIKIFDVFLYEGNKVLFRFALAILRLVELRLLECNSFSGVHTCLSNLSSIVTDYKALAKIAFNHLNPFPARLIESRRQSYYFQHRCGKFNI
;
A
#
# COMPACT_ATOMS: atom_id res chain seq x y z
N GLN A 1 25.11 2.38 -18.88
CA GLN A 1 23.79 2.21 -18.23
C GLN A 1 23.90 1.03 -17.27
N SER A 2 23.31 1.09 -16.07
CA SER A 2 23.34 -0.05 -15.14
C SER A 2 22.63 -1.26 -15.77
N PRO A 3 23.21 -2.47 -15.77
CA PRO A 3 22.59 -3.67 -16.34
C PRO A 3 21.15 -3.90 -15.84
N LYS A 4 20.91 -3.63 -14.54
CA LYS A 4 19.59 -3.77 -13.92
C LYS A 4 18.54 -2.78 -14.43
N ALA A 5 18.95 -1.60 -14.91
CA ALA A 5 18.02 -0.63 -15.50
C ALA A 5 17.52 -1.11 -16.88
N GLY A 6 18.36 -1.82 -17.64
CA GLY A 6 17.97 -2.48 -18.88
C GLY A 6 16.96 -3.60 -18.64
N ALA A 7 17.28 -4.50 -17.69
CA ALA A 7 16.41 -5.60 -17.30
C ALA A 7 15.03 -5.11 -16.79
N LEU A 8 15.01 -4.06 -15.95
CA LEU A 8 13.75 -3.49 -15.45
C LEU A 8 12.87 -2.99 -16.59
N ARG A 9 13.47 -2.30 -17.56
CA ARG A 9 12.75 -1.80 -18.73
C ARG A 9 12.17 -2.95 -19.55
N ASN A 10 12.95 -4.01 -19.79
CA ASN A 10 12.49 -5.19 -20.53
C ASN A 10 11.31 -5.88 -19.84
N ILE A 11 11.40 -6.09 -18.52
CA ILE A 11 10.33 -6.70 -17.73
C ILE A 11 9.04 -5.88 -17.81
N LEU A 12 9.13 -4.54 -17.66
CA LEU A 12 7.96 -3.66 -17.72
C LEU A 12 7.33 -3.64 -19.12
N TYR A 13 8.13 -3.66 -20.19
CA TYR A 13 7.61 -3.78 -21.55
C TYR A 13 6.95 -5.14 -21.78
N ALA A 14 7.60 -6.22 -21.37
CA ALA A 14 7.03 -7.56 -21.47
C ALA A 14 5.70 -7.65 -20.71
N PHE A 15 5.63 -7.06 -19.50
CA PHE A 15 4.41 -7.04 -18.70
C PHE A 15 3.26 -6.29 -19.38
N ARG A 16 3.55 -5.14 -20.00
CA ARG A 16 2.56 -4.41 -20.81
C ARG A 16 1.97 -5.25 -21.95
N PHE A 17 2.77 -6.12 -22.58
CA PHE A 17 2.27 -7.03 -23.62
C PHE A 17 1.54 -8.24 -23.05
N HIS A 18 1.96 -8.71 -21.87
CA HIS A 18 1.35 -9.83 -21.16
C HIS A 18 -0.08 -9.49 -20.72
N ASN A 19 -0.25 -8.33 -20.06
CA ASN A 19 -1.53 -7.89 -19.52
C ASN A 19 -1.92 -6.52 -20.07
N LYS A 20 -2.68 -6.53 -21.16
CA LYS A 20 -3.16 -5.32 -21.84
C LYS A 20 -4.20 -4.53 -21.03
N SER A 21 -4.77 -5.11 -19.97
CA SER A 21 -5.73 -4.42 -19.11
C SER A 21 -5.07 -3.52 -18.07
N VAL A 22 -3.80 -3.76 -17.78
CA VAL A 22 -2.99 -2.96 -16.87
C VAL A 22 -2.17 -1.97 -17.69
N GLU A 23 -2.54 -0.70 -17.63
CA GLU A 23 -1.68 0.36 -18.14
C GLU A 23 -0.48 0.54 -17.20
N TYR A 24 0.64 1.06 -17.74
CA TYR A 24 1.81 1.28 -16.91
C TYR A 24 1.49 2.28 -15.79
N CYS A 25 1.48 1.77 -14.56
CA CYS A 25 1.36 2.56 -13.34
C CYS A 25 2.75 2.75 -12.73
N GLN A 26 3.03 3.94 -12.18
CA GLN A 26 4.32 4.26 -11.55
C GLN A 26 4.72 3.26 -10.46
N GLY A 27 3.77 2.56 -9.81
CA GLY A 27 4.12 1.55 -8.81
C GLY A 27 4.77 0.27 -9.34
N LEU A 28 4.54 -0.09 -10.61
CA LEU A 28 5.04 -1.34 -11.20
C LEU A 28 6.57 -1.39 -11.27
N ASN A 29 7.21 -0.25 -11.49
CA ASN A 29 8.67 -0.19 -11.55
C ASN A 29 9.32 -0.50 -10.20
N ARG A 30 8.66 -0.21 -9.07
CA ARG A 30 9.15 -0.50 -7.72
C ARG A 30 9.09 -1.98 -7.45
N ILE A 31 7.97 -2.61 -7.77
CA ILE A 31 7.78 -4.06 -7.62
C ILE A 31 8.77 -4.81 -8.50
N GLY A 32 8.87 -4.45 -9.79
CA GLY A 32 9.84 -5.07 -10.70
C GLY A 32 11.29 -4.88 -10.25
N ALA A 33 11.63 -3.69 -9.72
CA ALA A 33 12.96 -3.43 -9.18
C ALA A 33 13.29 -4.31 -7.96
N ILE A 34 12.32 -4.57 -7.06
CA ILE A 34 12.51 -5.51 -5.95
C ILE A 34 12.79 -6.92 -6.48
N GLY A 35 12.01 -7.39 -7.46
CA GLY A 35 12.26 -8.69 -8.08
C GLY A 35 13.71 -8.82 -8.56
N LEU A 36 14.20 -7.81 -9.30
CA LEU A 36 15.58 -7.74 -9.80
C LEU A 36 16.67 -7.56 -8.73
N LEU A 37 16.32 -7.31 -7.47
CA LEU A 37 17.31 -7.35 -6.39
C LEU A 37 17.71 -8.79 -6.06
N TYR A 38 16.81 -9.76 -6.23
CA TYR A 38 16.97 -11.14 -5.75
C TYR A 38 16.85 -12.20 -6.84
N LEU A 39 16.28 -11.86 -7.99
CA LEU A 39 15.91 -12.78 -9.05
C LEU A 39 16.57 -12.38 -10.37
N GLU A 40 16.73 -13.36 -11.26
CA GLU A 40 17.12 -13.12 -12.64
C GLU A 40 15.97 -12.45 -13.43
N GLU A 41 16.27 -11.91 -14.61
CA GLU A 41 15.31 -11.09 -15.39
C GLU A 41 13.97 -11.82 -15.67
N SER A 42 14.03 -13.10 -16.06
CA SER A 42 12.84 -13.90 -16.35
C SER A 42 12.00 -14.22 -15.10
N GLU A 43 12.65 -14.48 -13.98
CA GLU A 43 12.01 -14.76 -12.70
C GLU A 43 11.40 -13.49 -12.11
N ALA A 44 12.10 -12.36 -12.22
CA ALA A 44 11.60 -11.05 -11.81
C ALA A 44 10.38 -10.61 -12.63
N PHE A 45 10.26 -11.03 -13.90
CA PHE A 45 9.04 -10.87 -14.68
C PHE A 45 7.87 -11.64 -14.07
N TRP A 46 8.03 -12.94 -13.79
CA TRP A 46 6.96 -13.74 -13.18
C TRP A 46 6.62 -13.30 -11.76
N PHE A 47 7.60 -12.79 -11.02
CA PHE A 47 7.39 -12.14 -9.74
C PHE A 47 6.49 -10.91 -9.86
N LEU A 48 6.71 -10.06 -10.87
CA LEU A 48 5.86 -8.90 -11.14
C LEU A 48 4.44 -9.34 -11.50
N VAL A 49 4.29 -10.34 -12.38
CA VAL A 49 2.99 -10.92 -12.74
C VAL A 49 2.25 -11.42 -11.50
N ALA A 50 2.89 -12.25 -10.68
CA ALA A 50 2.27 -12.78 -9.46
C ALA A 50 1.86 -11.67 -8.48
N SER A 51 2.73 -10.67 -8.29
CA SER A 51 2.46 -9.55 -7.40
C SER A 51 1.27 -8.71 -7.85
N VAL A 52 1.10 -8.50 -9.15
CA VAL A 52 0.07 -7.62 -9.73
C VAL A 52 -1.25 -8.33 -9.96
N GLU A 53 -1.22 -9.58 -10.41
CA GLU A 53 -2.41 -10.30 -10.89
C GLU A 53 -2.98 -11.32 -9.89
N HIS A 54 -2.16 -11.81 -8.96
CA HIS A 54 -2.56 -12.89 -8.04
C HIS A 54 -2.60 -12.46 -6.58
N LEU A 55 -1.77 -11.50 -6.18
CA LEU A 55 -1.72 -11.02 -4.80
C LEU A 55 -2.58 -9.79 -4.54
N GLN A 56 -3.02 -9.09 -5.59
CA GLN A 56 -3.81 -7.88 -5.52
C GLN A 56 -5.23 -8.09 -6.06
N PRO A 57 -6.23 -7.30 -5.60
CA PRO A 57 -7.57 -7.30 -6.17
C PRO A 57 -7.57 -6.97 -7.68
N LEU A 58 -8.66 -7.33 -8.36
CA LEU A 58 -8.87 -6.94 -9.75
C LEU A 58 -8.83 -5.40 -9.91
N ASN A 59 -8.31 -4.90 -11.03
CA ASN A 59 -8.25 -3.47 -11.35
C ASN A 59 -7.46 -2.62 -10.35
N TYR A 60 -6.54 -3.23 -9.59
CA TYR A 60 -5.70 -2.49 -8.64
C TYR A 60 -4.75 -1.51 -9.35
N TYR A 61 -4.21 -1.93 -10.48
CA TYR A 61 -3.33 -1.14 -11.36
C TYR A 61 -4.00 -0.75 -12.68
N SER A 62 -5.34 -0.68 -12.72
CA SER A 62 -6.04 -0.16 -13.91
C SER A 62 -5.70 1.33 -14.15
N SER A 63 -6.03 1.87 -15.32
CA SER A 63 -5.78 3.27 -15.68
C SER A 63 -6.32 4.28 -14.66
N ASN A 64 -7.45 3.96 -14.02
CA ASN A 64 -8.10 4.75 -12.98
C ASN A 64 -7.86 4.24 -11.56
N LEU A 65 -7.04 3.19 -11.39
CA LEU A 65 -6.65 2.62 -10.10
C LEU A 65 -7.83 2.26 -9.18
N VAL A 66 -8.98 1.85 -9.75
CA VAL A 66 -10.23 1.64 -8.99
C VAL A 66 -10.01 0.73 -7.79
N GLY A 67 -9.29 -0.39 -7.98
CA GLY A 67 -9.07 -1.34 -6.90
C GLY A 67 -8.22 -0.74 -5.77
N ALA A 68 -7.19 0.03 -6.11
CA ALA A 68 -6.36 0.70 -5.12
C ALA A 68 -7.14 1.80 -4.38
N VAL A 69 -7.92 2.63 -5.09
CA VAL A 69 -8.74 3.70 -4.50
C VAL A 69 -9.84 3.13 -3.58
N ILE A 70 -10.46 2.01 -3.96
CA ILE A 70 -11.40 1.32 -3.08
C ILE A 70 -10.70 0.83 -1.81
N ASP A 71 -9.53 0.20 -1.94
CA ASP A 71 -8.76 -0.25 -0.79
C ASP A 71 -8.29 0.93 0.08
N GLN A 72 -8.01 2.10 -0.49
CA GLN A 72 -7.78 3.35 0.26
C GLN A 72 -9.00 3.73 1.10
N ARG A 73 -10.21 3.65 0.52
CA ARG A 73 -11.43 3.98 1.24
C ARG A 73 -11.69 2.99 2.38
N VAL A 74 -11.49 1.69 2.13
CA VAL A 74 -11.58 0.67 3.18
C VAL A 74 -10.57 0.93 4.30
N LEU A 75 -9.35 1.39 3.98
CA LEU A 75 -8.37 1.78 5.00
C LEU A 75 -8.87 2.94 5.86
N LEU A 76 -9.48 3.97 5.25
CA LEU A 76 -10.05 5.10 6.01
C LEU A 76 -11.14 4.64 6.99
N ASP A 77 -12.04 3.74 6.56
CA ASP A 77 -13.06 3.19 7.44
C ASP A 77 -12.42 2.40 8.61
N LEU A 78 -11.35 1.65 8.36
CA LEU A 78 -10.63 0.94 9.42
C LEU A 78 -9.92 1.90 10.38
N VAL A 79 -9.37 3.01 9.87
CA VAL A 79 -8.77 4.06 10.71
C VAL A 79 -9.84 4.70 11.59
N GLN A 80 -11.03 4.98 11.05
CA GLN A 80 -12.17 5.47 11.82
C GLN A 80 -12.56 4.50 12.94
N ASP A 81 -12.65 3.20 12.65
CA ASP A 81 -13.03 2.19 13.64
C ASP A 81 -11.96 1.97 14.73
N LYS A 82 -10.68 1.92 14.33
CA LYS A 82 -9.58 1.51 15.21
C LYS A 82 -8.88 2.69 15.88
N MET A 83 -8.84 3.84 15.24
CA MET A 83 -8.15 5.06 15.67
C MET A 83 -9.08 6.29 15.52
N PRO A 84 -10.26 6.30 16.17
CA PRO A 84 -11.26 7.36 15.97
C PRO A 84 -10.73 8.75 16.34
N ALA A 85 -9.88 8.85 17.38
CA ALA A 85 -9.26 10.10 17.78
C ALA A 85 -8.34 10.66 16.67
N LEU A 86 -7.48 9.81 16.08
CA LEU A 86 -6.64 10.18 14.95
C LEU A 86 -7.49 10.58 13.74
N HIS A 87 -8.52 9.80 13.42
CA HIS A 87 -9.41 10.10 12.30
C HIS A 87 -10.07 11.47 12.44
N ALA A 88 -10.66 11.76 13.60
CA ALA A 88 -11.30 13.05 13.89
C ALA A 88 -10.29 14.20 13.84
N HIS A 89 -9.07 13.99 14.33
CA HIS A 89 -8.00 15.00 14.29
C HIS A 89 -7.57 15.32 12.85
N LEU A 90 -7.34 14.29 12.02
CA LEU A 90 -7.00 14.49 10.61
C LEU A 90 -8.13 15.19 9.83
N GLN A 91 -9.39 14.86 10.13
CA GLN A 91 -10.55 15.56 9.54
C GLN A 91 -10.59 17.04 9.95
N LYS A 92 -10.33 17.36 11.22
CA LYS A 92 -10.28 18.75 11.71
C LYS A 92 -9.18 19.57 11.02
N LEU A 93 -8.08 18.93 10.64
CA LEU A 93 -6.98 19.53 9.90
C LEU A 93 -7.17 19.47 8.38
N GLU A 94 -8.31 18.98 7.90
CA GLU A 94 -8.64 18.79 6.48
C GLU A 94 -7.59 17.93 5.73
N VAL A 95 -6.93 17.02 6.45
CA VAL A 95 -5.94 16.12 5.86
C VAL A 95 -6.65 14.90 5.27
N ASN A 96 -6.61 14.80 3.94
CA ASN A 96 -7.01 13.57 3.27
C ASN A 96 -5.86 12.54 3.31
N LEU A 97 -5.99 11.55 4.19
CA LEU A 97 -4.97 10.51 4.37
C LEU A 97 -4.72 9.68 3.08
N SER A 98 -5.71 9.56 2.20
CA SER A 98 -5.58 8.83 0.92
C SER A 98 -4.49 9.41 0.00
N LEU A 99 -4.14 10.69 0.15
CA LEU A 99 -3.03 11.33 -0.59
C LEU A 99 -1.68 10.68 -0.27
N PHE A 100 -1.52 10.14 0.94
CA PHE A 100 -0.30 9.47 1.38
C PHE A 100 -0.41 7.97 1.13
N THR A 101 -1.51 7.36 1.55
CA THR A 101 -1.61 5.92 1.65
C THR A 101 -1.78 5.22 0.30
N LEU A 102 -2.15 5.93 -0.78
CA LEU A 102 -2.22 5.35 -2.13
C LEU A 102 -0.85 4.85 -2.60
N SER A 103 0.20 5.66 -2.43
CA SER A 103 1.56 5.24 -2.82
C SER A 103 2.04 4.06 -1.99
N TRP A 104 1.69 4.03 -0.70
CA TRP A 104 2.03 2.92 0.21
C TRP A 104 1.50 1.59 -0.33
N PHE A 105 0.29 1.63 -0.86
CA PHE A 105 -0.43 0.46 -1.37
C PHE A 105 0.06 0.04 -2.76
N LEU A 106 0.29 0.99 -3.65
CA LEU A 106 0.76 0.70 -5.01
C LEU A 106 2.19 0.15 -5.03
N THR A 107 3.03 0.54 -4.08
CA THR A 107 4.45 0.15 -4.05
C THR A 107 4.82 -0.75 -2.89
N VAL A 108 3.84 -1.27 -2.14
CA VAL A 108 4.06 -2.13 -0.96
C VAL A 108 5.08 -1.49 -0.01
N PHE A 109 4.87 -0.20 0.28
CA PHE A 109 5.67 0.64 1.19
C PHE A 109 7.11 0.94 0.78
N VAL A 110 7.54 0.57 -0.44
CA VAL A 110 8.93 0.75 -0.90
C VAL A 110 9.38 2.20 -0.88
N ASP A 111 8.51 3.14 -1.26
CA ASP A 111 8.86 4.57 -1.29
C ASP A 111 8.82 5.25 0.08
N VAL A 112 8.37 4.53 1.13
CA VAL A 112 7.96 5.12 2.41
C VAL A 112 8.86 4.66 3.55
N LEU A 113 9.32 3.42 3.49
CA LEU A 113 10.07 2.76 4.55
C LEU A 113 11.50 2.46 4.10
N SER A 114 12.37 2.21 5.06
CA SER A 114 13.73 1.76 4.78
C SER A 114 13.75 0.32 4.23
N HIS A 115 14.79 -0.01 3.46
CA HIS A 115 14.96 -1.32 2.85
C HIS A 115 14.89 -2.49 3.84
N THR A 116 15.45 -2.31 5.03
CA THR A 116 15.45 -3.32 6.11
C THR A 116 14.06 -3.63 6.65
N VAL A 117 13.09 -2.74 6.44
CA VAL A 117 11.70 -2.87 6.89
C VAL A 117 10.79 -3.30 5.75
N TYR A 118 10.78 -2.60 4.61
CA TYR A 118 9.82 -2.93 3.55
C TYR A 118 10.05 -4.33 2.98
N ILE A 119 11.30 -4.83 2.95
CA ILE A 119 11.56 -6.18 2.41
C ILE A 119 10.86 -7.27 3.22
N LYS A 120 10.83 -7.11 4.55
CA LYS A 120 10.15 -8.04 5.46
C LYS A 120 8.64 -7.92 5.36
N ILE A 121 8.12 -6.71 5.11
CA ILE A 121 6.70 -6.52 4.77
C ILE A 121 6.39 -7.23 3.46
N PHE A 122 7.30 -7.17 2.49
CA PHE A 122 7.18 -7.83 1.20
C PHE A 122 7.13 -9.37 1.36
N ASP A 123 7.96 -9.96 2.22
CA ASP A 123 7.90 -11.40 2.54
C ASP A 123 6.50 -11.81 3.04
N VAL A 124 5.94 -11.02 3.96
CA VAL A 124 4.58 -11.27 4.46
C VAL A 124 3.56 -11.06 3.33
N PHE A 125 3.71 -10.03 2.50
CA PHE A 125 2.82 -9.77 1.37
C PHE A 125 2.79 -10.93 0.37
N LEU A 126 3.95 -11.51 0.05
CA LEU A 126 4.04 -12.69 -0.82
C LEU A 126 3.34 -13.91 -0.22
N TYR A 127 3.33 -14.05 1.11
CA TYR A 127 2.73 -15.19 1.80
C TYR A 127 1.22 -15.02 2.08
N GLU A 128 0.80 -13.81 2.50
CA GLU A 128 -0.55 -13.53 3.00
C GLU A 128 -1.43 -12.70 2.02
N GLY A 129 -0.83 -12.12 0.97
CA GLY A 129 -1.51 -11.30 -0.04
C GLY A 129 -1.89 -9.89 0.41
N ASN A 130 -2.76 -9.24 -0.37
CA ASN A 130 -3.12 -7.82 -0.23
C ASN A 130 -3.58 -7.36 1.17
N LYS A 131 -4.18 -8.22 1.99
CA LYS A 131 -4.60 -7.87 3.36
C LYS A 131 -3.46 -7.32 4.23
N VAL A 132 -2.21 -7.67 3.89
CA VAL A 132 -0.98 -7.19 4.53
C VAL A 132 -0.82 -5.68 4.41
N LEU A 133 -1.27 -5.07 3.30
CA LEU A 133 -1.19 -3.62 3.10
C LEU A 133 -1.99 -2.87 4.16
N PHE A 134 -3.22 -3.30 4.42
CA PHE A 134 -4.05 -2.75 5.50
C PHE A 134 -3.42 -2.97 6.87
N ARG A 135 -2.89 -4.16 7.12
CA ARG A 135 -2.27 -4.52 8.41
C ARG A 135 -1.11 -3.59 8.75
N PHE A 136 -0.17 -3.41 7.82
CA PHE A 136 1.00 -2.58 8.07
C PHE A 136 0.67 -1.09 7.99
N ALA A 137 -0.26 -0.64 7.15
CA ALA A 137 -0.68 0.76 7.17
C ALA A 137 -1.31 1.17 8.51
N LEU A 138 -2.21 0.35 9.06
CA LEU A 138 -2.76 0.58 10.40
C LEU A 138 -1.67 0.53 11.48
N ALA A 139 -0.69 -0.38 11.37
CA ALA A 139 0.41 -0.48 12.33
C ALA A 139 1.34 0.74 12.29
N ILE A 140 1.65 1.25 11.09
CA ILE A 140 2.45 2.46 10.90
C ILE A 140 1.71 3.66 11.52
N LEU A 141 0.43 3.84 11.19
CA LEU A 141 -0.38 4.93 11.72
C LEU A 141 -0.50 4.86 13.24
N ARG A 142 -0.67 3.65 13.80
CA ARG A 142 -0.67 3.45 15.26
C ARG A 142 0.67 3.82 15.89
N LEU A 143 1.79 3.48 15.25
CA LEU A 143 3.12 3.79 15.76
C LEU A 143 3.36 5.30 15.83
N VAL A 144 2.87 6.05 14.84
CA VAL A 144 3.03 7.52 14.77
C VAL A 144 1.84 8.30 15.31
N GLU A 145 0.82 7.63 15.86
CA GLU A 145 -0.45 8.23 16.25
C GLU A 145 -0.27 9.43 17.18
N LEU A 146 0.52 9.27 18.25
CA LEU A 146 0.78 10.35 19.22
C LEU A 146 1.40 11.58 18.54
N ARG A 147 2.35 11.38 17.63
CA ARG A 147 3.01 12.47 16.89
C ARG A 147 2.07 13.16 15.92
N LEU A 148 1.16 12.42 15.30
CA LEU A 148 0.14 12.98 14.43
C LEU A 148 -0.89 13.78 15.22
N LEU A 149 -1.26 13.33 16.41
CA LEU A 149 -2.17 14.06 17.31
C LEU A 149 -1.55 15.36 17.84
N GLU A 150 -0.22 15.42 17.98
CA GLU A 150 0.51 16.65 18.34
C GLU A 150 0.64 17.65 17.18
N CYS A 151 0.42 17.23 15.93
CA CYS A 151 0.47 18.12 14.78
C CYS A 151 -0.75 19.05 14.76
N ASN A 152 -0.52 20.35 14.58
CA ASN A 152 -1.58 21.37 14.55
C ASN A 152 -1.85 21.93 13.14
N SER A 153 -1.24 21.34 12.11
CA SER A 153 -1.38 21.80 10.72
C SER A 153 -1.18 20.66 9.72
N PHE A 154 -1.72 20.84 8.51
CA PHE A 154 -1.50 19.94 7.37
C PHE A 154 -0.01 19.71 7.10
N SER A 155 0.81 20.76 7.15
CA SER A 155 2.25 20.68 6.90
C SER A 155 2.99 19.81 7.94
N GLY A 156 2.58 19.89 9.21
CA GLY A 156 3.14 19.05 10.27
C GLY A 156 2.83 17.57 10.04
N VAL A 157 1.58 17.26 9.68
CA VAL A 157 1.16 15.89 9.33
C VAL A 157 1.90 15.40 8.09
N HIS A 158 1.97 16.20 7.03
CA HIS A 158 2.71 15.87 5.81
C HIS A 158 4.18 15.55 6.13
N THR A 159 4.85 16.40 6.90
CA THR A 159 6.25 16.20 7.30
C THR A 159 6.43 14.91 8.10
N CYS A 160 5.50 14.60 9.01
CA CYS A 160 5.53 13.36 9.77
C CYS A 160 5.41 12.12 8.87
N LEU A 161 4.42 12.12 7.96
CA LEU A 161 4.16 11.00 7.06
C LEU A 161 5.20 10.86 5.94
N SER A 162 5.84 11.95 5.51
CA SER A 162 6.94 11.92 4.55
C SER A 162 8.26 11.43 5.17
N ASN A 163 8.43 11.52 6.49
CA ASN A 163 9.65 11.10 7.19
C ASN A 163 9.55 9.70 7.83
N LEU A 164 8.61 8.86 7.38
CA LEU A 164 8.35 7.56 8.00
C LEU A 164 9.55 6.61 7.98
N SER A 165 10.43 6.68 6.97
CA SER A 165 11.61 5.83 6.87
C SER A 165 12.60 6.02 8.02
N SER A 166 12.69 7.24 8.58
CA SER A 166 13.51 7.55 9.75
C SER A 166 12.82 7.22 11.08
N ILE A 167 11.49 7.06 11.07
CA ILE A 167 10.69 6.83 12.28
C ILE A 167 10.47 5.34 12.50
N VAL A 168 10.10 4.64 11.42
CA VAL A 168 9.82 3.21 11.38
C VAL A 168 11.11 2.49 10.99
N THR A 169 12.04 2.37 11.94
CA THR A 169 13.36 1.76 11.70
C THR A 169 13.43 0.29 12.13
N ASP A 170 12.60 -0.13 13.10
CA ASP A 170 12.54 -1.51 13.58
C ASP A 170 11.29 -2.24 13.10
N TYR A 171 11.50 -3.20 12.19
CA TYR A 171 10.45 -4.11 11.75
C TYR A 171 9.85 -4.94 12.89
N LYS A 172 10.62 -5.35 13.90
CA LYS A 172 10.08 -6.20 14.99
C LYS A 172 9.05 -5.45 15.82
N ALA A 173 9.35 -4.20 16.19
CA ALA A 173 8.39 -3.31 16.85
C ALA A 173 7.12 -3.11 16.00
N LEU A 174 7.30 -2.84 14.70
CA LEU A 174 6.17 -2.68 13.77
C LEU A 174 5.32 -3.95 13.66
N ALA A 175 5.96 -5.12 13.51
CA ALA A 175 5.30 -6.42 13.42
C ALA A 175 4.55 -6.76 14.72
N LYS A 176 5.09 -6.41 15.89
CA LYS A 176 4.39 -6.58 17.17
C LYS A 176 3.06 -5.83 17.18
N ILE A 177 3.03 -4.60 16.68
CA ILE A 177 1.77 -3.83 16.55
C ILE A 177 0.85 -4.50 15.52
N ALA A 178 1.39 -4.82 14.34
CA ALA A 178 0.67 -5.37 13.20
C ALA A 178 -0.02 -6.72 13.49
N PHE A 179 0.64 -7.60 14.25
CA PHE A 179 0.18 -8.97 14.51
C PHE A 179 -0.36 -9.19 15.91
N ASN A 180 -0.05 -8.36 16.91
CA ASN A 180 -0.56 -8.58 18.26
C ASN A 180 -1.63 -7.56 18.62
N HIS A 181 -1.36 -6.27 18.43
CA HIS A 181 -2.24 -5.21 18.92
C HIS A 181 -3.47 -4.96 18.02
N LEU A 182 -3.35 -5.25 16.72
CA LEU A 182 -4.44 -5.06 15.76
C LEU A 182 -5.32 -6.31 15.57
N ASN A 183 -5.11 -7.37 16.36
CA ASN A 183 -5.86 -8.61 16.25
C ASN A 183 -7.18 -8.61 17.08
N PRO A 184 -8.23 -9.34 16.64
CA PRO A 184 -8.28 -10.10 15.39
C PRO A 184 -8.32 -9.17 14.17
N PHE A 185 -7.45 -9.46 13.20
CA PHE A 185 -7.35 -8.65 11.99
C PHE A 185 -8.59 -8.85 11.11
N PRO A 186 -9.30 -7.79 10.72
CA PRO A 186 -10.67 -7.91 10.23
C PRO A 186 -10.72 -8.25 8.72
N ALA A 187 -10.11 -9.37 8.31
CA ALA A 187 -10.00 -9.77 6.90
C ALA A 187 -11.36 -9.92 6.21
N ARG A 188 -12.36 -10.52 6.88
CA ARG A 188 -13.73 -10.64 6.35
C ARG A 188 -14.40 -9.28 6.19
N LEU A 189 -14.13 -8.34 7.09
CA LEU A 189 -14.68 -6.99 7.02
C LEU A 189 -14.06 -6.20 5.87
N ILE A 190 -12.74 -6.32 5.66
CA ILE A 190 -12.04 -5.71 4.52
C ILE A 190 -12.70 -6.15 3.22
N GLU A 191 -12.90 -7.46 3.05
CA GLU A 191 -13.52 -8.00 1.84
C GLU A 191 -14.98 -7.56 1.69
N SER A 192 -15.76 -7.58 2.78
CA SER A 192 -17.14 -7.08 2.78
C SER A 192 -17.24 -5.60 2.37
N ARG A 193 -16.40 -4.73 2.94
CA ARG A 193 -16.37 -3.30 2.61
C ARG A 193 -15.92 -3.06 1.17
N ARG A 194 -14.89 -3.78 0.74
CA ARG A 194 -14.40 -3.75 -0.64
C ARG A 194 -15.52 -4.09 -1.64
N GLN A 195 -16.26 -5.17 -1.41
CA GLN A 195 -17.38 -5.57 -2.27
C GLN A 195 -18.48 -4.50 -2.30
N SER A 196 -18.80 -3.90 -1.16
CA SER A 196 -19.76 -2.79 -1.08
C SER A 196 -19.32 -1.59 -1.92
N TYR A 197 -18.05 -1.17 -1.84
CA TYR A 197 -17.54 -0.06 -2.63
C TYR A 197 -17.46 -0.36 -4.13
N TYR A 198 -17.09 -1.59 -4.52
CA TYR A 198 -17.18 -2.01 -5.91
C TYR A 198 -18.61 -1.94 -6.45
N PHE A 199 -19.59 -2.35 -5.65
CA PHE A 199 -21.00 -2.24 -6.03
C PHE A 199 -21.42 -0.78 -6.20
N GLN A 200 -21.08 0.10 -5.25
CA GLN A 200 -21.37 1.52 -5.33
C GLN A 200 -20.74 2.19 -6.56
N HIS A 201 -19.49 1.83 -6.90
CA HIS A 201 -18.80 2.30 -8.09
C HIS A 201 -19.50 1.85 -9.38
N ARG A 202 -19.89 0.58 -9.49
CA ARG A 202 -20.65 0.07 -10.63
C ARG A 202 -22.01 0.75 -10.80
N CYS A 203 -22.64 1.18 -9.70
CA CYS A 203 -23.90 1.93 -9.72
C CYS A 203 -23.73 3.44 -9.96
N GLY A 204 -22.50 3.94 -10.19
CA GLY A 204 -22.23 5.37 -10.38
C GLY A 204 -22.38 6.22 -9.12
N LYS A 205 -22.41 5.59 -7.93
CA LYS A 205 -22.58 6.26 -6.63
C LYS A 205 -21.25 6.51 -5.90
N PHE A 206 -20.13 6.11 -6.49
CA PHE A 206 -18.79 6.28 -5.96
C PHE A 206 -17.93 7.04 -6.96
N ASN A 207 -17.63 8.30 -6.64
CA ASN A 207 -16.66 9.10 -7.37
C ASN A 207 -15.25 8.75 -6.87
N ILE A 208 -14.40 8.35 -7.80
CA ILE A 208 -12.96 8.16 -7.60
C ILE A 208 -12.30 9.51 -7.35
#